data_AF-A0AAW5N1N0-F1
#
_entry.id   AF-A0AAW5N1N0-F1
#
_cell.length_a   1.000
_cell.length_b   1.000
_cell.length_c   1.000
_cell.angle_alpha   90.00
_cell.angle_beta   90.00
_cell.angle_gamma   90.00
#
_symmetry.space_group_name_H-M   'P 1'
#
loop_
_entity.id
_entity.type
_entity.pdbx_description
1 polymer ?
#
loop_
_entity_poly.entity_id
_entity_poly.type
_entity_poly.pdbx_seq_one_letter_code
_entity_poly.pdbx_strand_id
1 'polypeptide(L)' 'IFLTRPDLGRRLCAEAVEALKAQCVANPDVQVVVSDCLSTDAITVNYEEILPPLMAGLQHAGLKVGTPFFVRYGRVKIE' A
#
# COMPACT_ATOMS: atom_id res chain seq x y z
N ILE A 1 16.52 -12.40 0.85
CA ILE A 1 15.92 -12.43 2.21
C ILE A 1 14.39 -12.49 2.16
N PHE A 2 13.71 -11.65 1.37
CA PHE A 2 12.24 -11.60 1.32
C PHE A 2 11.53 -12.96 1.13
N LEU A 3 12.01 -13.82 0.23
CA LEU A 3 11.43 -15.15 -0.01
C LEU A 3 11.55 -16.09 1.20
N THR A 4 12.61 -15.94 2.00
CA THR A 4 12.96 -16.85 3.09
C THR A 4 12.59 -16.33 4.48
N ARG A 5 12.25 -15.04 4.59
CA ARG A 5 11.90 -14.36 5.86
C ARG A 5 10.55 -13.65 5.75
N PRO A 6 9.44 -14.40 5.76
CA PRO A 6 8.10 -13.82 5.67
C PRO A 6 7.76 -12.96 6.89
N ASP A 7 8.39 -13.20 8.04
CA ASP A 7 8.27 -12.40 9.25
C ASP A 7 8.74 -10.95 9.05
N LEU A 8 9.82 -10.75 8.29
CA LEU A 8 10.34 -9.41 8.01
C LEU A 8 9.44 -8.64 7.04
N GLY A 9 8.85 -9.31 6.05
CA GLY A 9 7.90 -8.66 5.13
C GLY A 9 6.53 -8.35 5.75
N ARG A 10 6.29 -8.76 7.00
CA ARG A 10 5.07 -8.44 7.78
C ARG A 10 5.27 -7.24 8.72
N ARG A 11 6.42 -6.57 8.69
CA ARG A 11 6.71 -5.47 9.59
C ARG A 11 7.32 -4.30 8.83
N LEU A 12 6.84 -3.10 9.11
CA LEU A 12 7.47 -1.89 8.62
C LEU A 12 8.79 -1.64 9.37
N CYS A 13 9.78 -1.08 8.67
CA CYS A 13 10.98 -0.55 9.33
C CYS A 13 10.63 0.77 10.04
N ALA A 14 11.45 1.18 11.01
CA ALA A 14 11.23 2.39 11.78
C ALA A 14 11.11 3.64 10.88
N GLU A 15 11.96 3.74 9.85
CA GLU A 15 11.94 4.84 8.88
C GLU A 15 10.63 4.89 8.09
N ALA A 16 10.09 3.74 7.70
CA ALA A 16 8.82 3.66 6.98
C ALA A 16 7.65 4.10 7.87
N VAL A 17 7.65 3.70 9.15
CA VAL A 17 6.62 4.15 10.11
C VAL A 17 6.62 5.67 10.25
N GLU A 18 7.80 6.29 10.37
CA GLU A 18 7.90 7.75 10.48
C GLU A 18 7.53 8.46 9.18
N ALA A 19 7.92 7.92 8.02
CA ALA A 19 7.51 8.45 6.72
C ALA A 19 5.98 8.43 6.55
N LEU A 20 5.31 7.34 6.93
CA LEU A 20 3.85 7.24 6.87
C LEU A 20 3.18 8.26 7.78
N LYS A 21 3.65 8.43 9.01
CA LYS A 21 3.10 9.45 9.93
C LYS A 21 3.27 10.87 9.40
N ALA A 22 4.38 11.15 8.73
CA ALA A 22 4.69 12.49 8.23
C ALA A 22 3.99 12.85 6.91
N GLN A 23 3.73 11.86 6.05
CA GLN A 23 3.32 12.09 4.66
C GLN A 23 1.90 11.59 4.34
N CYS A 24 1.33 10.71 5.16
CA CYS A 24 -0.01 10.19 4.94
C CYS A 24 -1.06 10.93 5.77
N VAL A 25 -2.25 11.06 5.19
CA VAL A 25 -3.42 11.59 5.90
C VAL A 25 -3.75 10.71 7.10
N ALA A 26 -3.85 11.30 8.29
CA ALA A 26 -4.26 10.59 9.49
C ALA A 26 -5.76 10.28 9.48
N ASN A 27 -6.13 9.10 10.01
CA ASN A 27 -7.51 8.62 10.15
C ASN A 27 -8.35 8.73 8.84
N PRO A 28 -7.94 8.07 7.75
CA PRO A 28 -8.79 7.94 6.56
C PRO A 28 -9.90 6.91 6.79
N ASP A 29 -11.00 7.01 6.04
CA ASP A 29 -12.04 5.98 6.02
C ASP A 29 -11.54 4.74 5.26
N VAL A 30 -10.75 4.96 4.21
CA VAL A 30 -10.15 3.91 3.38
C VAL A 30 -8.69 4.26 3.06
N GLN A 31 -7.79 3.31 3.30
CA GLN A 31 -6.37 3.40 2.92
C GLN A 31 -6.07 2.36 1.84
N VAL A 32 -5.52 2.80 0.71
CA VAL A 32 -5.07 1.92 -0.37
C VAL A 32 -3.55 1.72 -0.26
N VAL A 33 -3.10 0.48 -0.24
CA VAL A 33 -1.68 0.11 -0.19
C VAL A 33 -1.38 -0.84 -1.33
N VAL A 34 -0.31 -0.56 -2.08
CA VAL A 34 0.15 -1.39 -3.19
C VAL A 34 1.43 -2.10 -2.77
N SER A 35 1.60 -3.38 -3.12
CA SER A 35 2.85 -4.10 -2.85
C SER A 35 3.17 -5.10 -3.96
N ASP A 36 4.46 -5.23 -4.30
CA ASP A 36 4.98 -6.21 -5.27
C ASP A 36 4.76 -7.66 -4.84
N CYS A 37 4.74 -7.93 -3.53
CA CYS A 37 4.54 -9.26 -2.96
C CYS A 37 5.37 -10.34 -3.68
N LEU A 38 4.72 -11.31 -4.31
CA LEU A 38 5.36 -12.43 -5.00
C LEU A 38 5.45 -12.23 -6.52
N SER A 39 4.90 -11.15 -7.07
CA SER A 39 4.92 -10.87 -8.52
C SER A 39 4.86 -9.37 -8.79
N THR A 40 6.00 -8.81 -9.21
CA THR A 40 6.07 -7.41 -9.66
C THR A 40 5.20 -7.17 -10.90
N ASP A 41 5.15 -8.14 -11.81
CA ASP A 41 4.37 -8.06 -13.06
C ASP A 41 2.87 -7.88 -12.79
N ALA A 42 2.37 -8.48 -11.71
CA ALA A 42 0.97 -8.32 -11.30
C ALA A 42 0.63 -6.87 -10.96
N ILE A 43 1.60 -6.07 -10.49
CA ILE A 43 1.39 -4.66 -10.23
C ILE A 43 1.62 -3.84 -11.50
N THR A 44 2.74 -4.03 -12.19
CA THR A 44 3.11 -3.17 -13.33
C THR A 44 2.14 -3.26 -14.50
N VAL A 45 1.56 -4.42 -14.76
CA VAL A 45 0.60 -4.62 -15.86
C VAL A 45 -0.78 -4.05 -15.52
N ASN A 46 -1.20 -4.11 -14.25
CA ASN A 46 -2.59 -3.81 -13.86
C ASN A 46 -2.77 -2.44 -13.19
N TYR A 47 -1.69 -1.74 -12.85
CA TYR A 47 -1.74 -0.51 -12.05
C TYR A 47 -2.64 0.56 -12.67
N GLU A 48 -2.44 0.87 -13.95
CA GLU A 48 -3.17 1.93 -14.67
C GLU A 48 -4.67 1.62 -14.82
N GLU A 49 -5.02 0.34 -14.96
CA GLU A 49 -6.42 -0.07 -15.13
C GLU A 49 -7.17 -0.16 -13.80
N ILE A 50 -6.48 -0.45 -12.69
CA ILE A 50 -7.13 -0.69 -11.39
C ILE A 50 -7.08 0.55 -10.50
N LEU A 51 -5.90 1.12 -10.27
CA LEU A 51 -5.73 2.10 -9.18
C LEU A 51 -6.43 3.43 -9.48
N PRO A 52 -6.28 4.06 -10.66
CA PRO A 52 -6.98 5.31 -10.96
C PRO A 52 -8.51 5.23 -10.82
N PRO A 53 -9.23 4.25 -11.41
CA PRO A 53 -10.68 4.17 -11.24
C PRO A 53 -11.11 3.78 -9.83
N LEU A 54 -10.32 2.97 -9.11
CA LEU A 54 -10.58 2.68 -7.68
C LEU A 54 -10.53 3.96 -6.85
N MET A 55 -9.46 4.75 -6.99
CA MET A 55 -9.29 6.00 -6.25
C MET A 55 -10.39 7.01 -6.59
N ALA A 56 -10.73 7.15 -7.87
CA ALA A 56 -11.83 8.01 -8.30
C ALA A 56 -13.18 7.55 -7.74
N GLY A 57 -13.47 6.24 -7.76
CA GLY A 57 -14.71 5.68 -7.22
C GLY A 57 -14.85 5.89 -5.71
N LEU A 58 -13.77 5.70 -4.94
CA LEU A 58 -13.76 5.95 -3.49
C LEU A 58 -14.00 7.42 -3.16
N GLN A 59 -13.37 8.34 -3.90
CA GLN A 59 -13.59 9.78 -3.75
C GLN A 59 -15.02 10.18 -4.14
N HIS A 60 -15.56 9.62 -5.23
CA HIS A 60 -16.93 9.89 -5.68
C HIS A 60 -17.98 9.38 -4.69
N ALA A 61 -17.67 8.30 -3.96
CA ALA A 61 -18.50 7.81 -2.86
C ALA A 61 -18.47 8.70 -1.61
N GLY A 62 -17.70 9.80 -1.61
CA GLY A 62 -17.58 10.73 -0.49
C GLY A 62 -16.71 10.24 0.66
N LEU A 63 -15.92 9.18 0.46
CA LEU A 63 -15.02 8.64 1.49
C LEU A 63 -13.75 9.49 1.61
N LYS A 64 -13.27 9.67 2.83
CA LYS A 64 -11.94 10.24 3.09
C LYS A 64 -10.87 9.21 2.74
N VAL A 65 -10.38 9.27 1.50
CA VAL A 65 -9.33 8.37 1.01
C VAL A 65 -7.96 8.83 1.51
N GLY A 66 -7.21 7.91 2.11
CA GLY A 66 -5.83 8.15 2.55
C GLY A 66 -4.86 8.30 1.38
N THR A 67 -3.65 8.80 1.66
CA THR A 67 -2.58 8.90 0.67
C THR A 67 -2.16 7.49 0.22
N PRO A 68 -2.34 7.09 -1.04
CA PRO A 68 -1.90 5.76 -1.48
C PRO A 68 -0.37 5.69 -1.46
N PHE A 69 0.17 4.53 -1.08
CA PHE A 69 1.62 4.30 -1.06
C PHE A 69 1.99 2.87 -1.44
N PHE A 70 3.27 2.69 -1.81
CA PHE A 70 3.83 1.41 -2.19
C PHE A 70 4.71 0.81 -1.08
N VAL A 71 4.50 -0.47 -0.79
CA VAL A 71 5.33 -1.26 0.14
C VAL A 71 6.13 -2.26 -0.67
N ARG A 72 7.44 -2.06 -0.70
CA ARG A 72 8.38 -3.04 -1.26
C ARG A 72 8.60 -4.19 -0.28
N TYR A 73 8.60 -5.44 -0.79
CA TYR A 73 8.80 -6.65 0.02
C TYR A 73 7.69 -6.90 1.06
N GLY A 74 6.48 -6.45 0.77
CA GLY A 74 5.33 -6.61 1.65
C GLY A 74 4.79 -8.03 1.69
N ARG A 75 4.14 -8.35 2.81
CA ARG A 75 3.24 -9.50 2.99
C ARG A 75 1.88 -8.97 3.40
N VAL A 76 0.82 -9.75 3.14
CA VAL A 76 -0.56 -9.35 3.46
C VAL A 76 -0.75 -8.98 4.93
N LYS A 77 -0.06 -9.65 5.86
CA LYS A 77 -0.10 -9.35 7.31
C LYS A 77 0.84 -8.22 7.74
N ILE A 78 1.15 -7.26 6.88
CA ILE A 78 2.03 -6.16 7.27
C ILE A 78 1.35 -5.25 8.29
N GLU A 79 2.07 -4.93 9.37
CA GLU A 79 1.65 -4.04 10.47
C GLU A 79 2.76 -3.06 10.86
#